data_AF-A1UU07-F1
#
_entry.id   AF-A1UU07-F1
#
_cell.length_a   1.000
_cell.length_b   1.000
_cell.length_c   1.000
_cell.angle_alpha   90.00
_cell.angle_beta   90.00
_cell.angle_gamma   90.00
#
_symmetry.space_group_name_H-M   'P 1'
#
loop_
_entity.id
_entity.type
_entity.pdbx_description
1 polymer ?
#
loop_
_entity_poly.entity_id
_entity_poly.type
_entity_poly.pdbx_seq_one_letter_code
_entity_poly.pdbx_strand_id
1 'polypeptide(L)'
;MLIEDQIDKTVSLVKAAKHFGADAADAVVIRSRSISVSVRLGKVESTEASESDDFTLRVFVGKKVASVSANLATHSQELAERAVAMAKASPDSIFEGLVDKKYLVTHPQDLDLFDNFVPQSDFLAEDALKVEAAALDVKGVSNSGGAATAYGNNKVILVTSNGFCGSYRSSSFSRSCSALAGEGTMMERDYDYTMALHFSDLKEAEIVGRNAGIGAVRRLGAVRAATGDIDVIFDPRTARSIAGHIASMVNGASVARKTSLLQNLKGQRVMKSNINVTDQPLRLRGNASRPFDGEGVEGQALNIIENGVLKNWLLASSSARELGLETNGRGVRSGSFVQPASTNFSIEPGSVSSHDMIKALRKGFYVTELFGHGVDFVTGQYSRGASGFWIENGEIAYPVNEVTLGSNLLHMLAHLTPANDIDWCYSTAAPTLLIEGMVLAGK
;
A
#
# COMPACT_ATOMS: atom_id res chain seq x y z
N MET A 1 20.35 -10.47 20.66
CA MET A 1 19.66 -9.83 21.80
C MET A 1 18.23 -10.37 21.86
N LEU A 2 17.79 -10.82 23.03
CA LEU A 2 16.48 -11.47 23.21
C LEU A 2 15.34 -10.43 23.15
N ILE A 3 14.11 -10.89 22.87
CA ILE A 3 12.92 -10.03 22.74
C ILE A 3 12.66 -9.23 24.03
N GLU A 4 12.88 -9.86 25.18
CA GLU A 4 12.65 -9.30 26.52
C GLU A 4 13.49 -8.04 26.76
N ASP A 5 14.77 -8.05 26.37
CA ASP A 5 15.67 -6.91 26.54
C ASP A 5 15.21 -5.67 25.75
N GLN A 6 14.63 -5.86 24.56
CA GLN A 6 14.08 -4.77 23.77
C GLN A 6 12.80 -4.19 24.40
N ILE A 7 11.93 -5.05 24.94
CA ILE A 7 10.72 -4.61 25.64
C ILE A 7 11.12 -3.82 26.89
N ASP A 8 12.04 -4.35 27.70
CA ASP A 8 12.52 -3.71 28.93
C ASP A 8 13.15 -2.35 28.65
N LYS A 9 13.95 -2.25 27.58
CA LYS A 9 14.52 -0.96 27.15
C LYS A 9 13.44 0.04 26.72
N THR A 10 12.42 -0.41 25.99
CA THR A 10 11.30 0.44 25.54
C THR A 10 10.47 0.92 26.73
N VAL A 11 10.20 0.04 27.70
CA VAL A 11 9.54 0.36 28.96
C VAL A 11 10.38 1.37 29.78
N SER A 12 11.69 1.15 29.87
CA SER A 12 12.62 2.06 30.56
C SER A 12 12.61 3.45 29.93
N LEU A 13 12.54 3.55 28.61
CA LEU A 13 12.48 4.81 27.88
C LEU A 13 11.19 5.61 28.18
N VAL A 14 10.03 4.94 28.18
CA VAL A 14 8.75 5.56 28.55
C VAL A 14 8.75 5.99 30.02
N LYS A 15 9.32 5.19 30.93
CA LYS A 15 9.46 5.54 32.35
C LYS A 15 10.39 6.75 32.55
N ALA A 16 11.51 6.81 31.83
CA ALA A 16 12.42 7.94 31.86
C ALA A 16 11.73 9.22 31.38
N ALA A 17 10.94 9.16 30.30
CA ALA A 17 10.18 10.31 29.81
C ALA A 17 9.20 10.84 30.88
N LYS A 18 8.48 9.94 31.57
CA LYS A 18 7.62 10.30 32.71
C LYS A 18 8.42 10.94 33.85
N HIS A 19 9.61 10.42 34.16
CA HIS A 19 10.48 10.96 35.19
C HIS A 19 10.95 12.40 34.89
N PHE A 20 11.32 12.70 33.64
CA PHE A 20 11.73 14.05 33.23
C PHE A 20 10.58 15.06 33.05
N GLY A 21 9.34 14.64 33.28
CA GLY A 21 8.18 15.52 33.33
C GLY A 21 7.27 15.47 32.10
N ALA A 22 7.24 14.36 31.35
CA ALA A 22 6.17 14.10 30.40
C ALA A 22 4.85 13.75 31.11
N ASP A 23 3.74 14.30 30.64
CA ASP A 23 2.39 13.92 31.10
C ASP A 23 1.99 12.55 30.54
N ALA A 24 2.35 12.30 29.29
CA ALA A 24 2.22 11.01 28.64
C ALA A 24 3.41 10.76 27.70
N ALA A 25 3.66 9.51 27.38
CA ALA A 25 4.68 9.12 26.42
C ALA A 25 4.34 7.78 25.77
N ASP A 26 4.80 7.57 24.56
CA ASP A 26 4.83 6.27 23.92
C ASP A 26 6.14 6.06 23.17
N ALA A 27 6.59 4.81 23.11
CA ALA A 27 7.79 4.43 22.42
C ALA A 27 7.51 3.25 21.49
N VAL A 28 8.09 3.32 20.30
CA VAL A 28 8.02 2.27 19.29
C VAL A 28 9.41 1.79 18.97
N VAL A 29 9.55 0.48 18.82
CA VAL A 29 10.73 -0.15 18.22
C VAL A 29 10.30 -0.87 16.96
N ILE A 30 10.93 -0.51 15.85
CA ILE A 30 10.77 -1.21 14.57
C ILE A 30 12.12 -1.82 14.24
N ARG A 31 12.16 -3.14 14.16
CA ARG A 31 13.32 -3.88 13.65
C ARG A 31 12.97 -4.44 12.29
N SER A 32 13.73 -4.05 11.28
CA SER A 32 13.60 -4.59 9.93
C SER A 32 14.87 -5.29 9.53
N ARG A 33 14.75 -6.49 8.98
CA ARG A 33 15.83 -7.21 8.33
C ARG A 33 15.36 -7.60 6.95
N SER A 34 16.15 -7.34 5.93
CA SER A 34 15.84 -7.76 4.57
C SER A 34 17.07 -8.28 3.87
N ILE A 35 16.86 -9.24 3.00
CA ILE A 35 17.83 -9.69 2.02
C ILE A 35 17.15 -9.68 0.65
N SER A 36 17.85 -9.18 -0.36
CA SER A 36 17.38 -9.21 -1.74
C SER A 36 18.50 -9.59 -2.68
N VAL A 37 18.15 -10.35 -3.71
CA VAL A 37 19.06 -10.73 -4.79
C VAL A 37 18.44 -10.29 -6.10
N SER A 38 19.24 -9.58 -6.90
CA SER A 38 18.88 -9.20 -8.27
C SER A 38 19.76 -9.96 -9.26
N VAL A 39 19.15 -10.39 -10.35
CA VAL A 39 19.82 -11.09 -11.44
C VAL A 39 19.48 -10.42 -12.76
N ARG A 40 20.43 -10.46 -13.68
CA ARG A 40 20.21 -10.03 -15.06
C ARG A 40 21.06 -10.87 -16.01
N LEU A 41 20.45 -11.29 -17.10
CA LEU A 41 21.08 -12.10 -18.15
C LEU A 41 21.79 -13.35 -17.60
N GLY A 42 21.13 -14.04 -16.67
CA GLY A 42 21.62 -15.29 -16.06
C GLY A 42 22.78 -15.09 -15.07
N LYS A 43 23.03 -13.85 -14.64
CA LYS A 43 24.09 -13.51 -13.70
C LYS A 43 23.52 -12.74 -12.52
N VAL A 44 24.04 -13.01 -11.32
CA VAL A 44 23.73 -12.20 -10.13
C VAL A 44 24.37 -10.81 -10.30
N GLU A 45 23.56 -9.76 -10.24
CA GLU A 45 24.02 -8.36 -10.32
C GLU A 45 24.27 -7.79 -8.92
N SER A 46 23.34 -8.02 -7.98
CA SER A 46 23.50 -7.57 -6.60
C SER A 46 22.95 -8.58 -5.59
N THR A 47 23.57 -8.57 -4.40
CA THR A 47 23.04 -9.20 -3.20
C THR A 47 23.12 -8.15 -2.09
N GLU A 48 21.97 -7.75 -1.58
CA GLU A 48 21.86 -6.67 -0.61
C GLU A 48 21.23 -7.22 0.66
N ALA A 49 21.83 -6.89 1.81
CA ALA A 49 21.28 -7.15 3.12
C ALA A 49 21.18 -5.84 3.88
N SER A 50 20.04 -5.64 4.54
CA SER A 50 19.78 -4.48 5.38
C SER A 50 19.27 -4.93 6.74
N GLU A 51 19.74 -4.25 7.79
CA GLU A 51 19.24 -4.37 9.15
C GLU A 51 19.05 -2.96 9.72
N SER A 52 17.84 -2.66 10.18
CA SER A 52 17.53 -1.43 10.90
C SER A 52 16.89 -1.75 12.25
N ASP A 53 17.26 -0.95 13.25
CA ASP A 53 16.73 -0.98 14.60
C ASP A 53 16.35 0.45 14.99
N ASP A 54 15.10 0.81 14.71
CA ASP A 54 14.59 2.16 14.85
C ASP A 54 13.83 2.30 16.17
N PHE A 55 14.35 3.13 17.08
CA PHE A 55 13.71 3.47 18.34
C PHE A 55 13.15 4.88 18.23
N THR A 56 11.85 5.04 18.42
CA THR A 56 11.21 6.36 18.45
C THR A 56 10.44 6.55 19.74
N LEU A 57 10.81 7.58 20.50
CA LEU A 57 10.07 8.07 21.67
C LEU A 57 9.28 9.30 21.25
N ARG A 58 7.99 9.32 21.59
CA ARG A 58 7.14 10.51 21.51
C ARG A 58 6.64 10.85 22.91
N VAL A 59 6.75 12.12 23.27
CA VAL A 59 6.41 12.65 24.60
C VAL A 59 5.40 13.78 24.49
N PHE A 60 4.55 13.89 25.50
CA PHE A 60 3.51 14.90 25.60
C PHE A 60 3.69 15.69 26.89
N VAL A 61 3.70 17.02 26.80
CA VAL A 61 3.78 17.96 27.93
C VAL A 61 2.72 19.05 27.73
N GLY A 62 1.64 18.99 28.50
CA GLY A 62 0.42 19.77 28.28
C GLY A 62 -0.14 19.49 26.88
N LYS A 63 -0.22 20.52 26.05
CA LYS A 63 -0.65 20.43 24.64
C LYS A 63 0.53 20.31 23.67
N LYS A 64 1.75 20.11 24.15
CA LYS A 64 2.95 20.10 23.30
C LYS A 64 3.44 18.68 23.11
N VAL A 65 3.91 18.39 21.90
CA VAL A 65 4.42 17.07 21.52
C VAL A 65 5.82 17.23 20.93
N ALA A 66 6.68 16.27 21.25
CA ALA A 66 7.93 16.09 20.52
C ALA A 66 8.22 14.61 20.37
N SER A 67 8.95 14.28 19.32
CA SER A 67 9.40 12.93 19.06
C SER A 67 10.87 12.94 18.71
N VAL A 68 11.57 11.93 19.20
CA VAL A 68 13.00 11.74 18.96
C VAL A 68 13.22 10.30 18.53
N SER A 69 14.03 10.14 17.49
CA SER A 69 14.47 8.82 17.04
C SER A 69 15.93 8.62 17.40
N ALA A 70 16.29 7.40 17.76
CA ALA A 70 17.63 7.03 18.15
C ALA A 70 17.93 5.58 17.76
N ASN A 71 19.21 5.23 17.81
CA ASN A 71 19.65 3.85 17.68
C ASN A 71 19.65 3.15 19.06
N LEU A 72 19.72 1.81 19.02
CA LEU A 72 19.75 0.97 20.21
C LEU A 72 20.91 1.29 21.16
N ALA A 73 22.00 1.90 20.71
CA ALA A 73 23.14 2.23 21.58
C ALA A 73 22.90 3.46 22.49
N THR A 74 21.88 4.26 22.20
CA THR A 74 21.62 5.50 22.95
C THR A 74 21.10 5.22 24.37
N HIS A 75 21.57 6.01 25.34
CA HIS A 75 21.12 5.93 26.74
C HIS A 75 19.70 6.49 26.89
N SER A 76 18.79 5.70 27.47
CA SER A 76 17.37 6.04 27.55
C SER A 76 17.08 7.34 28.34
N GLN A 77 17.92 7.66 29.33
CA GLN A 77 17.76 8.87 30.16
C GLN A 77 18.00 10.15 29.34
N GLU A 78 19.15 10.22 28.65
CA GLU A 78 19.52 11.39 27.83
C GLU A 78 18.50 11.64 26.71
N LEU A 79 18.04 10.56 26.05
CA LEU A 79 17.04 10.66 24.99
C LEU A 79 15.70 11.20 25.53
N ALA A 80 15.27 10.72 26.69
CA ALA A 80 14.04 11.15 27.33
C ALA A 80 14.10 12.62 27.81
N GLU A 81 15.19 13.02 28.45
CA GLU A 81 15.40 14.41 28.88
C GLU A 81 15.33 15.37 27.70
N ARG A 82 16.06 15.05 26.62
CA ARG A 82 16.05 15.84 25.39
C ARG A 82 14.66 15.90 24.75
N ALA A 83 13.94 14.78 24.68
CA ALA A 83 12.59 14.74 24.14
C ALA A 83 11.65 15.67 24.90
N VAL A 84 11.70 15.64 26.24
CA VAL A 84 10.85 16.48 27.10
C VAL A 84 11.21 17.96 26.95
N ALA A 85 12.50 18.29 26.88
CA ALA A 85 12.96 19.65 26.62
C ALA A 85 12.45 20.16 25.25
N MET A 86 12.54 19.33 24.21
CA MET A 86 12.01 19.65 22.87
C MET A 86 10.49 19.86 22.89
N ALA A 87 9.75 19.02 23.62
CA ALA A 87 8.30 19.19 23.75
C ALA A 87 7.95 20.51 24.42
N LYS A 88 8.61 20.87 25.53
CA LYS A 88 8.40 22.16 26.22
C LYS A 88 8.64 23.38 25.32
N ALA A 89 9.60 23.28 24.40
CA ALA A 89 9.93 24.32 23.42
C ALA A 89 9.05 24.32 22.16
N SER A 90 8.23 23.28 21.95
CA SER A 90 7.40 23.15 20.76
C SER A 90 6.12 24.00 20.83
N PRO A 91 5.52 24.37 19.68
CA PRO A 91 4.18 24.94 19.63
C PRO A 91 3.13 23.98 20.19
N ASP A 92 1.98 24.54 20.57
CA ASP A 92 0.83 23.74 20.99
C ASP A 92 0.26 22.93 19.81
N SER A 93 -0.01 21.66 20.07
CA SER A 93 -0.67 20.70 19.19
C SER A 93 -1.90 20.11 19.90
N ILE A 94 -3.05 20.73 19.64
CA ILE A 94 -4.26 20.56 20.47
C ILE A 94 -4.89 19.17 20.32
N PHE A 95 -4.65 18.48 19.21
CA PHE A 95 -5.27 17.19 18.91
C PHE A 95 -4.32 16.00 19.10
N GLU A 96 -3.05 16.24 19.41
CA GLU A 96 -2.07 15.18 19.66
C GLU A 96 -2.19 14.65 21.09
N GLY A 97 -2.04 13.34 21.25
CA GLY A 97 -2.18 12.66 22.54
C GLY A 97 -2.32 11.15 22.40
N LEU A 98 -2.11 10.43 23.51
CA LEU A 98 -2.41 9.00 23.55
C LEU A 98 -3.91 8.74 23.40
N VAL A 99 -4.25 7.53 22.98
CA VAL A 99 -5.64 7.05 23.00
C VAL A 99 -6.10 6.75 24.43
N ASP A 100 -7.40 6.83 24.69
CA ASP A 100 -7.95 6.38 25.97
C ASP A 100 -7.75 4.88 26.15
N LYS A 101 -7.57 4.45 27.41
CA LYS A 101 -7.34 3.03 27.73
C LYS A 101 -8.45 2.10 27.23
N LYS A 102 -9.68 2.60 27.08
CA LYS A 102 -10.82 1.83 26.56
C LYS A 102 -10.63 1.34 25.12
N TYR A 103 -9.75 1.98 24.33
CA TYR A 103 -9.47 1.59 22.95
C TYR A 103 -8.28 0.65 22.83
N LEU A 104 -7.48 0.48 23.89
CA LEU A 104 -6.28 -0.35 23.84
C LEU A 104 -6.69 -1.82 23.79
N VAL A 105 -6.08 -2.56 22.87
CA VAL A 105 -6.29 -4.01 22.81
C VAL A 105 -5.63 -4.69 24.00
N THR A 106 -6.32 -5.68 24.58
CA THR A 106 -5.79 -6.50 25.69
C THR A 106 -5.31 -7.86 25.22
N HIS A 107 -5.98 -8.44 24.24
CA HIS A 107 -5.70 -9.76 23.69
C HIS A 107 -5.62 -9.67 22.16
N PRO A 108 -4.50 -9.18 21.61
CA PRO A 108 -4.32 -9.09 20.17
C PRO A 108 -4.48 -10.45 19.51
N GLN A 109 -5.22 -10.52 18.39
CA GLN A 109 -5.41 -11.74 17.63
C GLN A 109 -4.11 -12.19 16.94
N ASP A 110 -3.89 -13.49 16.85
CA ASP A 110 -2.84 -14.03 15.98
C ASP A 110 -3.36 -14.07 14.54
N LEU A 111 -2.72 -13.28 13.69
CA LEU A 111 -3.09 -13.11 12.28
C LEU A 111 -2.19 -13.92 11.34
N ASP A 112 -1.35 -14.80 11.87
CA ASP A 112 -0.42 -15.65 11.12
C ASP A 112 0.48 -14.85 10.17
N LEU A 113 1.06 -13.76 10.68
CA LEU A 113 1.80 -12.78 9.86
C LEU A 113 3.26 -13.17 9.60
N PHE A 114 3.77 -14.21 10.26
CA PHE A 114 5.19 -14.57 10.25
C PHE A 114 5.41 -16.02 9.85
N ASP A 115 6.20 -16.20 8.80
CA ASP A 115 6.68 -17.48 8.31
C ASP A 115 8.03 -17.83 8.96
N ASN A 116 8.17 -19.08 9.39
CA ASN A 116 9.40 -19.58 9.99
C ASN A 116 10.50 -19.89 8.95
N PHE A 117 10.16 -19.93 7.67
CA PHE A 117 11.13 -20.10 6.60
C PHE A 117 11.97 -18.83 6.41
N VAL A 118 13.29 -18.96 6.57
CA VAL A 118 14.25 -17.86 6.38
C VAL A 118 15.22 -18.26 5.27
N PRO A 119 15.03 -17.79 4.03
CA PRO A 119 15.88 -18.18 2.91
C PRO A 119 17.28 -17.55 3.04
N GLN A 120 18.28 -18.27 2.56
CA GLN A 120 19.64 -17.75 2.39
C GLN A 120 19.80 -17.06 1.03
N SER A 121 20.88 -16.29 0.85
CA SER A 121 21.19 -15.60 -0.41
C SER A 121 21.18 -16.54 -1.61
N ASP A 122 21.75 -17.74 -1.47
CA ASP A 122 21.93 -18.67 -2.58
C ASP A 122 20.57 -19.21 -3.07
N PHE A 123 19.65 -19.48 -2.14
CA PHE A 123 18.29 -19.85 -2.48
C PHE A 123 17.56 -18.73 -3.23
N LEU A 124 17.70 -17.49 -2.78
CA LEU A 124 17.10 -16.32 -3.44
C LEU A 124 17.72 -16.07 -4.84
N ALA A 125 19.02 -16.32 -4.99
CA ALA A 125 19.69 -16.24 -6.28
C ALA A 125 19.15 -17.29 -7.26
N GLU A 126 19.05 -18.55 -6.83
CA GLU A 126 18.46 -19.62 -7.64
C GLU A 126 17.00 -19.33 -8.02
N ASP A 127 16.22 -18.81 -7.08
CA ASP A 127 14.82 -18.44 -7.32
C ASP A 127 14.72 -17.28 -8.32
N ALA A 128 15.52 -16.22 -8.16
CA ALA A 128 15.57 -15.10 -9.10
C ALA A 128 16.00 -15.53 -10.51
N LEU A 129 16.99 -16.43 -10.62
CA LEU A 129 17.42 -17.00 -11.90
C LEU A 129 16.30 -17.78 -12.59
N LYS A 130 15.48 -18.53 -11.83
CA LYS A 130 14.31 -19.24 -12.38
C LYS A 130 13.26 -18.27 -12.91
N VAL A 131 12.97 -17.19 -12.17
CA VAL A 131 12.03 -16.15 -12.64
C VAL A 131 12.53 -15.55 -13.96
N GLU A 132 13.80 -15.13 -14.02
CA GLU A 132 14.37 -14.53 -15.23
C GLU A 132 14.39 -15.52 -16.42
N ALA A 133 14.80 -16.76 -16.19
CA ALA A 133 14.85 -17.79 -17.23
C ALA A 133 13.47 -18.01 -17.85
N ALA A 134 12.41 -18.05 -17.04
CA ALA A 134 11.05 -18.21 -17.52
C ALA A 134 10.56 -17.01 -18.35
N ALA A 135 11.04 -15.79 -18.05
CA ALA A 135 10.75 -14.62 -18.89
C ALA A 135 11.47 -14.70 -20.24
N LEU A 136 12.75 -15.07 -20.24
CA LEU A 136 13.56 -15.22 -21.45
C LEU A 136 13.12 -16.36 -22.37
N ASP A 137 12.47 -17.40 -21.82
CA ASP A 137 11.91 -18.52 -22.58
C ASP A 137 10.66 -18.12 -23.40
N VAL A 138 10.05 -16.97 -23.11
CA VAL A 138 8.89 -16.49 -23.88
C VAL A 138 9.34 -16.03 -25.28
N LYS A 139 8.84 -16.71 -26.31
CA LYS A 139 9.11 -16.36 -27.71
C LYS A 139 8.77 -14.88 -27.99
N GLY A 140 9.77 -14.13 -28.45
CA GLY A 140 9.66 -12.71 -28.79
C GLY A 140 10.29 -11.78 -27.75
N VAL A 141 10.60 -12.28 -26.55
CA VAL A 141 11.47 -11.60 -25.60
C VAL A 141 12.88 -11.55 -26.18
N SER A 142 13.46 -10.35 -26.23
CA SER A 142 14.77 -10.09 -26.80
C SER A 142 15.82 -9.79 -25.73
N ASN A 143 15.39 -9.36 -24.55
CA ASN A 143 16.29 -9.03 -23.44
C ASN A 143 15.57 -9.10 -22.09
N SER A 144 16.34 -9.11 -21.01
CA SER A 144 15.84 -9.04 -19.64
C SER A 144 16.12 -7.67 -19.00
N GLY A 145 15.11 -7.16 -18.31
CA GLY A 145 15.19 -5.99 -17.45
C GLY A 145 15.66 -6.35 -16.03
N GLY A 146 15.90 -7.64 -15.79
CA GLY A 146 16.29 -8.22 -14.52
C GLY A 146 15.12 -8.88 -13.81
N ALA A 147 15.47 -9.79 -12.90
CA ALA A 147 14.56 -10.35 -11.91
C ALA A 147 15.12 -10.14 -10.50
N ALA A 148 14.23 -9.99 -9.53
CA ALA A 148 14.62 -9.83 -8.14
C ALA A 148 13.72 -10.65 -7.24
N THR A 149 14.34 -11.23 -6.21
CA THR A 149 13.64 -11.87 -5.11
C THR A 149 14.10 -11.26 -3.80
N ALA A 150 13.20 -11.19 -2.83
CA ALA A 150 13.50 -10.62 -1.54
C ALA A 150 12.77 -11.34 -0.43
N TYR A 151 13.41 -11.34 0.74
CA TYR A 151 12.82 -11.72 2.01
C TYR A 151 12.99 -10.56 2.99
N GLY A 152 11.94 -10.30 3.76
CA GLY A 152 11.88 -9.31 4.81
C GLY A 152 11.33 -9.91 6.09
N ASN A 153 11.83 -9.43 7.22
CA ASN A 153 11.36 -9.74 8.56
C ASN A 153 11.27 -8.44 9.34
N ASN A 154 10.05 -8.10 9.73
CA ASN A 154 9.75 -6.92 10.51
C ASN A 154 9.24 -7.31 11.89
N LYS A 155 9.67 -6.57 12.90
CA LYS A 155 9.19 -6.69 14.28
C LYS A 155 8.82 -5.32 14.80
N VAL A 156 7.63 -5.23 15.39
CA VAL A 156 7.13 -4.00 16.01
C VAL A 156 6.94 -4.25 17.51
N ILE A 157 7.41 -3.33 18.33
CA ILE A 157 7.11 -3.24 19.76
C ILE A 157 6.52 -1.84 20.01
N LEU A 158 5.40 -1.76 20.71
CA LEU A 158 4.80 -0.50 21.13
C LEU A 158 4.58 -0.55 22.64
N VAL A 159 5.07 0.49 23.32
CA VAL A 159 4.84 0.71 24.74
C VAL A 159 4.29 2.10 24.97
N THR A 160 3.27 2.24 25.81
CA THR A 160 2.68 3.53 26.15
C THR A 160 2.66 3.74 27.65
N SER A 161 2.71 5.00 28.09
CA SER A 161 2.67 5.35 29.51
C SER A 161 1.30 5.10 30.15
N ASN A 162 0.24 4.92 29.35
CA ASN A 162 -1.09 4.58 29.85
C ASN A 162 -1.30 3.05 30.03
N GLY A 163 -0.28 2.24 29.74
CA GLY A 163 -0.22 0.83 30.13
C GLY A 163 -0.29 -0.19 28.99
N PHE A 164 -0.19 0.24 27.73
CA PHE A 164 -0.07 -0.69 26.61
C PHE A 164 1.37 -1.21 26.50
N CYS A 165 1.49 -2.51 26.27
CA CYS A 165 2.74 -3.16 25.88
C CYS A 165 2.37 -4.28 24.92
N GLY A 166 2.68 -4.11 23.63
CA GLY A 166 2.35 -5.07 22.59
C GLY A 166 3.51 -5.26 21.64
N SER A 167 3.60 -6.45 21.05
CA SER A 167 4.55 -6.72 19.97
C SER A 167 3.98 -7.71 18.96
N TYR A 168 4.42 -7.60 17.72
CA TYR A 168 4.15 -8.59 16.68
C TYR A 168 5.30 -8.65 15.68
N ARG A 169 5.31 -9.72 14.89
CA ARG A 169 6.29 -9.95 13.82
C ARG A 169 5.55 -10.19 12.52
N SER A 170 6.18 -9.82 11.41
CA SER A 170 5.69 -10.14 10.08
C SER A 170 6.86 -10.50 9.17
N SER A 171 6.65 -11.46 8.28
CA SER A 171 7.58 -11.75 7.18
C SER A 171 7.04 -11.16 5.88
N SER A 172 7.89 -11.01 4.88
CA SER A 172 7.48 -10.65 3.54
C SER A 172 8.38 -11.34 2.54
N PHE A 173 7.81 -11.95 1.52
CA PHE A 173 8.53 -12.50 0.39
C PHE A 173 8.05 -11.82 -0.86
N SER A 174 8.94 -11.65 -1.83
CA SER A 174 8.56 -11.14 -3.14
C SER A 174 9.37 -11.75 -4.27
N ARG A 175 8.73 -11.87 -5.42
CA ARG A 175 9.37 -12.15 -6.72
C ARG A 175 8.95 -11.06 -7.69
N SER A 176 9.86 -10.61 -8.54
CA SER A 176 9.57 -9.67 -9.60
C SER A 176 10.46 -9.93 -10.80
N CYS A 177 9.97 -9.61 -12.00
CA CYS A 177 10.75 -9.64 -13.21
C CYS A 177 10.25 -8.61 -14.21
N SER A 178 11.18 -8.04 -14.96
CA SER A 178 10.92 -7.15 -16.09
C SER A 178 11.50 -7.78 -17.35
N ALA A 179 10.70 -7.87 -18.40
CA ALA A 179 11.11 -8.42 -19.70
C ALA A 179 11.07 -7.32 -20.77
N LEU A 180 11.95 -7.44 -21.77
CA LEU A 180 11.94 -6.58 -22.95
C LEU A 180 11.73 -7.41 -24.20
N ALA A 181 10.90 -6.90 -25.10
CA ALA A 181 10.61 -7.50 -26.39
C ALA A 181 10.87 -6.49 -27.52
N GLY A 182 11.25 -6.98 -28.70
CA GLY A 182 11.48 -6.15 -29.89
C GLY A 182 12.92 -5.62 -30.01
N GLU A 183 13.14 -4.74 -30.99
CA GLU A 183 14.46 -4.24 -31.39
C GLU A 183 14.47 -2.72 -31.60
N GLY A 184 15.61 -2.08 -31.33
CA GLY A 184 15.81 -0.65 -31.56
C GLY A 184 14.79 0.23 -30.83
N THR A 185 14.17 1.16 -31.57
CA THR A 185 13.18 2.09 -31.03
C THR A 185 11.77 1.48 -30.88
N MET A 186 11.56 0.24 -31.32
CA MET A 186 10.29 -0.48 -31.24
C MET A 186 10.24 -1.42 -30.02
N MET A 187 11.19 -1.26 -29.10
CA MET A 187 11.31 -2.11 -27.92
C MET A 187 10.24 -1.76 -26.89
N GLU A 188 9.54 -2.78 -26.41
CA GLU A 188 8.53 -2.66 -25.38
C GLU A 188 8.95 -3.43 -24.13
N ARG A 189 8.42 -3.02 -22.98
CA ARG A 189 8.66 -3.68 -21.70
C ARG A 189 7.36 -3.96 -20.98
N ASP A 190 7.37 -5.00 -20.17
CA ASP A 190 6.38 -5.20 -19.11
C ASP A 190 7.04 -5.96 -17.96
N TYR A 191 6.33 -6.03 -16.83
CA TYR A 191 6.81 -6.68 -15.63
C TYR A 191 5.69 -7.48 -14.97
N ASP A 192 6.06 -8.40 -14.09
CA ASP A 192 5.12 -9.00 -13.16
C ASP A 192 5.79 -9.15 -11.79
N TYR A 193 4.98 -9.24 -10.74
CA TYR A 193 5.46 -9.41 -9.38
C TYR A 193 4.42 -10.08 -8.48
N THR A 194 4.92 -10.80 -7.48
CA THR A 194 4.09 -11.37 -6.40
C THR A 194 4.69 -11.00 -5.05
N MET A 195 3.83 -10.87 -4.04
CA MET A 195 4.22 -10.63 -2.66
C MET A 195 3.29 -11.40 -1.71
N ALA A 196 3.85 -11.99 -0.67
CA ALA A 196 3.09 -12.68 0.36
C ALA A 196 3.84 -12.66 1.69
N LEU A 197 3.12 -12.86 2.80
CA LEU A 197 3.74 -13.01 4.12
C LEU A 197 4.39 -14.37 4.30
N HIS A 198 3.83 -15.44 3.70
CA HIS A 198 4.38 -16.79 3.70
C HIS A 198 4.95 -17.16 2.35
N PHE A 199 6.08 -17.87 2.33
CA PHE A 199 6.74 -18.28 1.10
C PHE A 199 5.86 -19.21 0.27
N SER A 200 5.09 -20.09 0.93
CA SER A 200 4.13 -21.01 0.29
C SER A 200 3.03 -20.31 -0.49
N ASP A 201 2.76 -19.04 -0.16
CA ASP A 201 1.64 -18.29 -0.71
C ASP A 201 2.08 -17.43 -1.91
N LEU A 202 3.38 -17.45 -2.28
CA LEU A 202 3.88 -16.77 -3.47
C LEU A 202 3.49 -17.51 -4.75
N LYS A 203 3.13 -16.75 -5.79
CA LYS A 203 3.05 -17.27 -7.16
C LYS A 203 4.39 -17.90 -7.55
N GLU A 204 4.35 -19.03 -8.25
CA GLU A 204 5.52 -19.75 -8.74
C GLU A 204 6.44 -18.85 -9.57
N ALA A 205 7.75 -19.09 -9.49
CA ALA A 205 8.76 -18.26 -10.16
C ALA A 205 8.53 -18.22 -11.68
N GLU A 206 8.19 -19.37 -12.26
CA GLU A 206 7.94 -19.57 -13.67
C GLU A 206 6.70 -18.79 -14.14
N ILE A 207 5.68 -18.66 -13.30
CA ILE A 207 4.47 -17.90 -13.62
C ILE A 207 4.80 -16.40 -13.71
N VAL A 208 5.53 -15.87 -12.71
CA VAL A 208 5.92 -14.46 -12.68
C VAL A 208 6.79 -14.10 -13.90
N GLY A 209 7.81 -14.90 -14.17
CA GLY A 209 8.68 -14.69 -15.33
C GLY A 209 7.92 -14.75 -16.65
N ARG A 210 7.12 -15.80 -16.84
CA ARG A 210 6.32 -15.99 -18.05
C ARG A 210 5.32 -14.84 -18.27
N ASN A 211 4.65 -14.36 -17.22
CA ASN A 211 3.74 -13.23 -17.31
C ASN A 211 4.44 -11.95 -17.75
N ALA A 212 5.62 -11.65 -17.18
CA ALA A 212 6.42 -10.50 -17.60
C ALA A 212 6.79 -10.59 -19.09
N GLY A 213 7.26 -11.76 -19.54
CA GLY A 213 7.60 -12.01 -20.95
C GLY A 213 6.40 -11.88 -21.89
N ILE A 214 5.26 -12.49 -21.54
CA ILE A 214 4.02 -12.41 -22.34
C ILE A 214 3.54 -10.96 -22.41
N GLY A 215 3.57 -10.23 -21.30
CA GLY A 215 3.18 -8.81 -21.24
C GLY A 215 4.02 -7.95 -22.19
N ALA A 216 5.35 -8.13 -22.15
CA ALA A 216 6.26 -7.39 -23.02
C ALA A 216 6.01 -7.68 -24.51
N VAL A 217 5.84 -8.96 -24.88
CA VAL A 217 5.58 -9.37 -26.27
C VAL A 217 4.24 -8.86 -26.78
N ARG A 218 3.19 -8.88 -25.95
CA ARG A 218 1.86 -8.40 -26.36
C ARG A 218 1.83 -6.93 -26.74
N ARG A 219 2.75 -6.12 -26.20
CA ARG A 219 2.82 -4.68 -26.47
C ARG A 219 3.50 -4.33 -27.80
N LEU A 220 4.15 -5.29 -28.45
CA LEU A 220 4.87 -5.04 -29.70
C LEU A 220 3.96 -4.48 -30.80
N GLY A 221 4.50 -3.51 -31.55
CA GLY A 221 3.76 -2.88 -32.64
C GLY A 221 2.68 -1.91 -32.17
N ALA A 222 2.81 -1.38 -30.95
CA ALA A 222 1.89 -0.40 -30.41
C ALA A 222 1.76 0.85 -31.29
N VAL A 223 0.53 1.37 -31.37
CA VAL A 223 0.19 2.57 -32.14
C VAL A 223 -0.53 3.58 -31.25
N ARG A 224 -0.47 4.87 -31.61
CA ARG A 224 -1.28 5.89 -30.91
C ARG A 224 -2.74 5.79 -31.32
N ALA A 225 -3.64 5.79 -30.35
CA ALA A 225 -5.08 5.85 -30.59
C ALA A 225 -5.55 7.29 -30.92
N ALA A 226 -6.68 7.42 -31.61
CA ALA A 226 -7.29 8.70 -31.90
C ALA A 226 -7.89 9.34 -30.64
N THR A 227 -7.77 10.66 -30.53
CA THR A 227 -8.37 11.42 -29.43
C THR A 227 -9.90 11.33 -29.43
N GLY A 228 -10.50 11.18 -28.24
CA GLY A 228 -11.94 11.21 -28.06
C GLY A 228 -12.42 10.60 -26.75
N ASP A 229 -13.73 10.62 -26.55
CA ASP A 229 -14.39 9.96 -25.42
C ASP A 229 -14.32 8.44 -25.58
N ILE A 230 -14.05 7.74 -24.48
CA ILE A 230 -13.83 6.31 -24.46
C ILE A 230 -14.20 5.70 -23.11
N ASP A 231 -14.70 4.46 -23.14
CA ASP A 231 -14.83 3.64 -21.95
C ASP A 231 -13.53 2.89 -21.68
N VAL A 232 -13.08 2.93 -20.43
CA VAL A 232 -11.75 2.44 -20.05
C VAL A 232 -11.90 1.28 -19.09
N ILE A 233 -11.27 0.16 -19.41
CA ILE A 233 -11.11 -0.98 -18.50
C ILE A 233 -9.70 -0.92 -17.92
N PHE A 234 -9.59 -0.85 -16.60
CA PHE A 234 -8.32 -0.94 -15.88
C PHE A 234 -8.09 -2.39 -15.47
N ASP A 235 -6.95 -2.97 -15.85
CA ASP A 235 -6.54 -4.27 -15.36
C ASP A 235 -6.35 -4.27 -13.83
N PRO A 236 -6.34 -5.43 -13.15
CA PRO A 236 -6.22 -5.46 -11.69
C PRO A 236 -4.96 -4.76 -11.16
N ARG A 237 -3.87 -4.69 -11.93
CA ARG A 237 -2.65 -3.96 -11.54
C ARG A 237 -2.87 -2.45 -11.53
N THR A 238 -3.47 -1.88 -12.57
CA THR A 238 -3.73 -0.44 -12.65
C THR A 238 -4.95 0.00 -11.85
N ALA A 239 -5.97 -0.86 -11.73
CA ALA A 239 -7.15 -0.66 -10.92
C ALA A 239 -6.83 -0.40 -9.44
N ARG A 240 -5.79 -1.06 -8.90
CA ARG A 240 -5.28 -0.82 -7.54
C ARG A 240 -4.89 0.64 -7.29
N SER A 241 -4.47 1.38 -8.33
CA SER A 241 -4.18 2.81 -8.18
C SER A 241 -5.45 3.62 -7.90
N ILE A 242 -6.59 3.24 -8.46
CA ILE A 242 -7.88 3.88 -8.20
C ILE A 242 -8.33 3.62 -6.76
N ALA A 243 -8.18 2.39 -6.26
CA ALA A 243 -8.39 2.09 -4.84
C ALA A 243 -7.48 2.93 -3.93
N GLY A 244 -6.20 3.09 -4.29
CA GLY A 244 -5.27 3.97 -3.58
C GLY A 244 -5.66 5.45 -3.59
N HIS A 245 -6.25 5.95 -4.69
CA HIS A 245 -6.80 7.30 -4.75
C HIS A 245 -7.98 7.47 -3.78
N ILE A 246 -8.87 6.48 -3.70
CA ILE A 246 -9.99 6.51 -2.74
C ILE A 246 -9.44 6.51 -1.32
N ALA A 247 -8.51 5.61 -0.98
CA ALA A 247 -7.86 5.58 0.34
C ALA A 247 -7.24 6.94 0.73
N SER A 248 -6.63 7.63 -0.24
CA SER A 248 -6.05 8.97 -0.04
C SER A 248 -7.12 10.03 0.24
N MET A 249 -8.24 9.99 -0.47
CA MET A 249 -9.35 10.92 -0.28
C MET A 249 -10.16 10.63 0.99
N VAL A 250 -10.19 9.39 1.49
CA VAL A 250 -10.87 9.05 2.76
C VAL A 250 -9.94 9.09 3.97
N ASN A 251 -8.69 9.53 3.79
CA ASN A 251 -7.73 9.71 4.87
C ASN A 251 -8.18 10.84 5.82
N GLY A 252 -8.34 10.54 7.11
CA GLY A 252 -8.82 11.48 8.11
C GLY A 252 -7.96 12.74 8.24
N ALA A 253 -6.64 12.64 8.05
CA ALA A 253 -5.76 13.82 8.11
C ALA A 253 -5.97 14.73 6.88
N SER A 254 -6.18 14.15 5.70
CA SER A 254 -6.53 14.91 4.49
C SER A 254 -7.88 15.61 4.62
N VAL A 255 -8.88 14.94 5.22
CA VAL A 255 -10.20 15.53 5.47
C VAL A 255 -10.11 16.67 6.48
N ALA A 256 -9.40 16.47 7.59
CA ALA A 256 -9.20 17.49 8.63
C ALA A 256 -8.53 18.76 8.08
N ARG A 257 -7.51 18.58 7.22
CA ARG A 257 -6.78 19.68 6.55
C ARG A 257 -7.52 20.28 5.35
N LYS A 258 -8.70 19.77 5.02
CA LYS A 258 -9.52 20.20 3.88
C LYS A 258 -8.86 20.02 2.51
N THR A 259 -8.02 19.00 2.39
CA THR A 259 -7.31 18.64 1.14
C THR A 259 -7.88 17.37 0.50
N SER A 260 -9.12 17.02 0.83
CA SER A 260 -9.83 15.87 0.26
C SER A 260 -11.04 16.33 -0.53
N LEU A 261 -11.17 15.82 -1.76
CA LEU A 261 -12.31 15.97 -2.65
C LEU A 261 -13.60 15.44 -2.02
N LEU A 262 -13.50 14.42 -1.18
CA LEU A 262 -14.66 13.75 -0.57
C LEU A 262 -15.10 14.37 0.75
N GLN A 263 -14.38 15.36 1.30
CA GLN A 263 -14.57 15.88 2.66
C GLN A 263 -16.03 16.24 3.02
N ASN A 264 -16.80 16.78 2.06
CA ASN A 264 -18.17 17.24 2.27
C ASN A 264 -19.23 16.23 1.81
N LEU A 265 -18.82 15.03 1.38
CA LEU A 265 -19.68 14.02 0.78
C LEU A 265 -20.00 12.86 1.74
N LYS A 266 -19.67 12.98 3.03
CA LYS A 266 -20.03 11.97 4.02
C LYS A 266 -21.55 11.80 4.07
N GLY A 267 -22.02 10.56 4.00
CA GLY A 267 -23.43 10.19 3.91
C GLY A 267 -24.04 10.37 2.52
N GLN A 268 -23.30 10.88 1.55
CA GLN A 268 -23.77 11.04 0.17
C GLN A 268 -23.35 9.86 -0.71
N ARG A 269 -24.09 9.67 -1.80
CA ARG A 269 -23.76 8.70 -2.84
C ARG A 269 -22.62 9.23 -3.70
N VAL A 270 -21.54 8.46 -3.78
CA VAL A 270 -20.34 8.76 -4.58
C VAL A 270 -20.04 7.71 -5.64
N MET A 271 -20.71 6.55 -5.57
CA MET A 271 -20.57 5.43 -6.52
C MET A 271 -21.94 4.78 -6.80
N LYS A 272 -21.99 3.87 -7.79
CA LYS A 272 -23.16 3.03 -8.08
C LYS A 272 -23.57 2.21 -6.84
N SER A 273 -24.87 1.91 -6.73
CA SER A 273 -25.48 1.36 -5.50
C SER A 273 -25.04 -0.06 -5.12
N ASN A 274 -24.42 -0.79 -6.04
CA ASN A 274 -23.93 -2.14 -5.84
C ASN A 274 -22.43 -2.20 -5.49
N ILE A 275 -21.78 -1.05 -5.27
CA ILE A 275 -20.33 -0.98 -5.04
C ILE A 275 -20.05 -0.76 -3.56
N ASN A 276 -19.13 -1.57 -3.04
CA ASN A 276 -18.61 -1.45 -1.69
C ASN A 276 -17.09 -1.24 -1.74
N VAL A 277 -16.59 -0.46 -0.78
CA VAL A 277 -15.16 -0.28 -0.55
C VAL A 277 -14.90 -0.55 0.92
N THR A 278 -14.01 -1.50 1.21
CA THR A 278 -13.75 -1.96 2.58
C THR A 278 -12.31 -1.78 3.00
N ASP A 279 -12.08 -1.74 4.31
CA ASP A 279 -10.76 -1.76 4.95
C ASP A 279 -10.76 -2.79 6.08
N GLN A 280 -9.92 -3.82 5.95
CA GLN A 280 -9.95 -5.02 6.80
C GLN A 280 -8.62 -5.24 7.55
N PRO A 281 -8.47 -4.71 8.78
CA PRO A 281 -7.20 -4.77 9.54
C PRO A 281 -6.82 -6.15 10.07
N LEU A 282 -7.80 -7.05 10.25
CA LEU A 282 -7.64 -8.34 10.91
C LEU A 282 -7.71 -9.52 9.94
N ARG A 283 -7.41 -9.29 8.66
CA ARG A 283 -7.40 -10.37 7.66
C ARG A 283 -6.26 -11.35 7.97
N LEU A 284 -6.58 -12.62 8.14
CA LEU A 284 -5.57 -13.67 8.30
C LEU A 284 -4.60 -13.63 7.10
N ARG A 285 -3.29 -13.60 7.38
CA ARG A 285 -2.22 -13.46 6.36
C ARG A 285 -2.37 -12.25 5.41
N GLY A 286 -3.10 -11.22 5.80
CA GLY A 286 -3.23 -10.00 4.98
C GLY A 286 -1.95 -9.16 5.01
N ASN A 287 -1.47 -8.72 3.84
CA ASN A 287 -0.18 -8.04 3.72
C ASN A 287 -0.09 -6.71 4.50
N ALA A 288 -1.21 -6.06 4.81
CA ALA A 288 -1.26 -4.88 5.68
C ALA A 288 -2.06 -5.13 6.97
N SER A 289 -2.30 -6.40 7.31
CA SER A 289 -2.91 -6.77 8.57
C SER A 289 -1.99 -6.50 9.74
N ARG A 290 -2.60 -6.12 10.86
CA ARG A 290 -1.89 -5.90 12.12
C ARG A 290 -2.83 -6.13 13.30
N PRO A 291 -2.35 -6.79 14.37
CA PRO A 291 -3.17 -7.05 15.54
C PRO A 291 -3.53 -5.77 16.33
N PHE A 292 -2.72 -4.73 16.19
CA PHE A 292 -2.98 -3.40 16.70
C PHE A 292 -2.28 -2.37 15.84
N ASP A 293 -2.79 -1.15 15.84
CA ASP A 293 -2.23 -0.03 15.11
C ASP A 293 -1.06 0.64 15.85
N GLY A 294 -0.49 1.71 15.28
CA GLY A 294 0.61 2.48 15.87
C GLY A 294 0.27 3.21 17.18
N GLU A 295 -0.94 3.03 17.71
CA GLU A 295 -1.44 3.60 18.96
C GLU A 295 -1.93 2.53 19.94
N GLY A 296 -1.82 1.25 19.58
CA GLY A 296 -2.25 0.11 20.39
C GLY A 296 -3.74 -0.22 20.27
N VAL A 297 -4.41 0.32 19.24
CA VAL A 297 -5.84 0.10 18.99
C VAL A 297 -6.02 -1.05 18.01
N GLU A 298 -6.87 -2.02 18.33
CA GLU A 298 -7.29 -3.05 17.38
C GLU A 298 -8.36 -2.48 16.44
N GLY A 299 -8.05 -2.40 15.15
CA GLY A 299 -9.01 -1.96 14.16
C GLY A 299 -10.08 -3.02 13.90
N GLN A 300 -11.31 -2.60 13.63
CA GLN A 300 -12.39 -3.48 13.15
C GLN A 300 -12.60 -3.30 11.64
N ALA A 301 -13.14 -4.31 10.97
CA ALA A 301 -13.51 -4.20 9.56
C ALA A 301 -14.44 -3.01 9.33
N LEU A 302 -14.19 -2.25 8.27
CA LEU A 302 -14.85 -0.97 8.02
C LEU A 302 -15.34 -0.87 6.58
N ASN A 303 -16.62 -0.55 6.42
CA ASN A 303 -17.17 -0.12 5.14
C ASN A 303 -16.84 1.36 4.96
N ILE A 304 -15.92 1.67 4.06
CA ILE A 304 -15.57 3.05 3.69
C ILE A 304 -16.68 3.62 2.81
N ILE A 305 -17.07 2.85 1.79
CA ILE A 305 -18.24 3.11 0.95
C ILE A 305 -19.13 1.87 1.03
N GLU A 306 -20.40 2.07 1.35
CA GLU A 306 -21.39 1.01 1.48
C GLU A 306 -22.56 1.29 0.53
N ASN A 307 -22.84 0.37 -0.38
CA ASN A 307 -23.87 0.50 -1.41
C ASN A 307 -23.76 1.84 -2.14
N GLY A 308 -22.54 2.22 -2.50
CA GLY A 308 -22.17 3.48 -3.14
C GLY A 308 -22.23 4.74 -2.28
N VAL A 309 -22.54 4.64 -0.99
CA VAL A 309 -22.63 5.78 -0.05
C VAL A 309 -21.38 5.86 0.80
N LEU A 310 -20.74 7.02 0.86
CA LEU A 310 -19.55 7.26 1.68
C LEU A 310 -19.91 7.27 3.17
N LYS A 311 -19.40 6.32 3.94
CA LYS A 311 -19.75 6.14 5.36
C LYS A 311 -18.67 6.61 6.31
N ASN A 312 -17.42 6.21 6.06
CA ASN A 312 -16.35 6.29 7.05
C ASN A 312 -15.05 6.88 6.50
N TRP A 313 -14.26 7.41 7.43
CA TRP A 313 -12.89 7.88 7.19
C TRP A 313 -11.90 6.89 7.80
N LEU A 314 -10.67 6.87 7.29
CA LEU A 314 -9.55 6.20 7.95
C LEU A 314 -9.03 7.14 9.04
N LEU A 315 -9.11 6.74 10.32
CA LEU A 315 -8.86 7.63 11.46
C LEU A 315 -7.76 7.09 12.37
N ALA A 316 -6.74 7.93 12.58
CA ALA A 316 -5.86 7.90 13.74
C ALA A 316 -6.41 8.83 14.84
N SER A 317 -5.96 8.68 16.08
CA SER A 317 -6.48 9.43 17.22
C SER A 317 -6.44 10.95 17.07
N SER A 318 -5.36 11.50 16.50
CA SER A 318 -5.22 12.95 16.29
C SER A 318 -6.20 13.48 15.26
N SER A 319 -6.27 12.85 14.08
CA SER A 319 -7.26 13.19 13.05
C SER A 319 -8.70 12.99 13.50
N ALA A 320 -8.96 11.98 14.35
CA ALA A 320 -10.28 11.73 14.90
C ALA A 320 -10.69 12.88 15.83
N ARG A 321 -9.82 13.28 16.77
CA ARG A 321 -10.07 14.41 17.67
C ARG A 321 -10.27 15.73 16.91
N GLU A 322 -9.48 15.99 15.89
CA GLU A 322 -9.63 17.19 15.04
C GLU A 322 -10.98 17.23 14.32
N LEU A 323 -11.48 16.08 13.89
CA LEU A 323 -12.79 15.93 13.24
C LEU A 323 -13.96 15.77 14.22
N GLY A 324 -13.72 15.74 15.53
CA GLY A 324 -14.75 15.45 16.54
C GLY A 324 -15.32 14.02 16.46
N LEU A 325 -14.50 13.07 16.01
CA LEU A 325 -14.82 11.64 15.85
C LEU A 325 -13.98 10.76 16.78
N GLU A 326 -14.32 9.48 16.86
CA GLU A 326 -13.52 8.47 17.55
C GLU A 326 -12.54 7.78 16.58
N THR A 327 -11.39 7.34 17.11
CA THR A 327 -10.41 6.57 16.31
C THR A 327 -11.01 5.22 15.91
N ASN A 328 -10.61 4.71 14.75
CA ASN A 328 -10.96 3.37 14.31
C ASN A 328 -9.73 2.46 14.17
N GLY A 329 -8.58 2.80 14.74
CA GLY A 329 -7.41 1.92 14.73
C GLY A 329 -6.64 1.93 13.39
N ARG A 330 -6.63 3.08 12.72
CA ARG A 330 -5.93 3.29 11.45
C ARG A 330 -4.63 4.07 11.61
N GLY A 331 -4.17 4.31 12.84
CA GLY A 331 -2.91 4.99 13.11
C GLY A 331 -1.69 4.16 12.65
N VAL A 332 -0.86 4.70 11.77
CA VAL A 332 0.47 4.15 11.47
C VAL A 332 1.51 5.05 12.11
N ARG A 333 2.50 4.43 12.76
CA ARG A 333 3.68 5.11 13.25
C ARG A 333 4.72 5.19 12.15
N SER A 334 5.04 6.41 11.72
CA SER A 334 6.15 6.69 10.81
C SER A 334 7.07 7.71 11.49
N GLY A 335 8.11 7.19 12.16
CA GLY A 335 8.98 8.00 13.01
C GLY A 335 8.17 8.83 14.02
N SER A 336 8.25 10.15 13.87
CA SER A 336 7.82 11.13 14.86
C SER A 336 6.30 11.34 15.02
N PHE A 337 5.47 10.84 14.10
CA PHE A 337 4.04 11.12 14.10
C PHE A 337 3.20 9.86 13.89
N VAL A 338 1.95 9.92 14.34
CA VAL A 338 0.91 8.97 13.92
C VAL A 338 0.13 9.60 12.79
N GLN A 339 -0.04 8.88 11.69
CA GLN A 339 -0.92 9.30 10.60
C GLN A 339 -1.92 8.19 10.28
N PRO A 340 -3.15 8.51 9.86
CA PRO A 340 -4.08 7.50 9.40
C PRO A 340 -3.55 6.84 8.12
N ALA A 341 -3.69 5.53 8.01
CA ALA A 341 -3.48 4.80 6.78
C ALA A 341 -4.44 3.61 6.70
N SER A 342 -4.68 3.13 5.48
CA SER A 342 -5.44 1.91 5.26
C SER A 342 -4.65 0.67 5.66
N THR A 343 -5.37 -0.44 5.79
CA THR A 343 -4.84 -1.79 6.02
C THR A 343 -5.06 -2.61 4.75
N ASN A 344 -5.87 -3.67 4.78
CA ASN A 344 -6.26 -4.41 3.58
C ASN A 344 -7.49 -3.70 2.96
N PHE A 345 -7.22 -2.76 2.06
CA PHE A 345 -8.20 -1.87 1.43
C PHE A 345 -8.62 -2.41 0.07
N SER A 346 -9.93 -2.55 -0.17
CA SER A 346 -10.45 -3.11 -1.41
C SER A 346 -11.62 -2.35 -1.97
N ILE A 347 -11.64 -2.19 -3.29
CA ILE A 347 -12.91 -2.09 -4.03
C ILE A 347 -13.42 -3.52 -4.17
N GLU A 348 -14.56 -3.82 -3.59
CA GLU A 348 -15.11 -5.19 -3.57
C GLU A 348 -15.48 -5.68 -4.99
N PRO A 349 -15.32 -6.98 -5.27
CA PRO A 349 -15.65 -7.54 -6.57
C PRO A 349 -17.15 -7.42 -6.88
N GLY A 350 -17.44 -7.16 -8.16
CA GLY A 350 -18.77 -7.27 -8.73
C GLY A 350 -19.10 -8.69 -9.18
N SER A 351 -20.16 -8.82 -9.98
CA SER A 351 -20.63 -10.12 -10.48
C SER A 351 -20.19 -10.43 -11.92
N VAL A 352 -19.73 -9.42 -12.67
CA VAL A 352 -19.39 -9.56 -14.10
C VAL A 352 -17.94 -10.04 -14.23
N SER A 353 -17.68 -10.98 -15.13
CA SER A 353 -16.30 -11.39 -15.41
C SER A 353 -15.54 -10.32 -16.20
N SER A 354 -14.23 -10.21 -16.04
CA SER A 354 -13.42 -9.28 -16.84
C SER A 354 -13.53 -9.58 -18.34
N HIS A 355 -13.68 -10.86 -18.71
CA HIS A 355 -13.94 -11.27 -20.09
C HIS A 355 -15.28 -10.75 -20.64
N ASP A 356 -16.37 -10.92 -19.88
CA ASP A 356 -17.69 -10.44 -20.29
C ASP A 356 -17.74 -8.90 -20.32
N MET A 357 -17.00 -8.26 -19.43
CA MET A 357 -16.83 -6.81 -19.41
C MET A 357 -16.16 -6.29 -20.68
N ILE A 358 -15.09 -6.96 -21.16
CA ILE A 358 -14.46 -6.62 -22.45
C ILE A 358 -15.44 -6.87 -23.59
N LYS A 359 -16.11 -8.04 -23.61
CA LYS A 359 -17.08 -8.42 -24.65
C LYS A 359 -18.24 -7.45 -24.81
N ALA A 360 -18.66 -6.80 -23.73
CA ALA A 360 -19.76 -5.86 -23.74
C ALA A 360 -19.42 -4.55 -24.47
N LEU A 361 -18.14 -4.22 -24.66
CA LEU A 361 -17.72 -2.96 -25.26
C LEU A 361 -17.60 -3.06 -26.78
N ARG A 362 -18.34 -2.20 -27.49
CA ARG A 362 -18.14 -2.00 -28.94
C ARG A 362 -16.78 -1.35 -29.24
N LYS A 363 -16.37 -0.40 -28.42
CA LYS A 363 -15.10 0.31 -28.52
C LYS A 363 -14.67 0.70 -27.11
N GLY A 364 -13.41 0.43 -26.77
CA GLY A 364 -12.90 0.68 -25.42
C GLY A 364 -11.38 0.68 -25.38
N PHE A 365 -10.83 0.94 -24.20
CA PHE A 365 -9.40 0.89 -23.96
C PHE A 365 -9.08 0.10 -22.69
N TYR A 366 -8.35 -1.01 -22.83
CA TYR A 366 -7.88 -1.85 -21.74
C TYR A 366 -6.51 -1.40 -21.27
N VAL A 367 -6.44 -0.71 -20.14
CA VAL A 367 -5.22 -0.13 -19.57
C VAL A 367 -4.47 -1.17 -18.75
N THR A 368 -3.18 -1.31 -19.03
CA THR A 368 -2.27 -2.20 -18.29
C THR A 368 -1.07 -1.48 -17.68
N GLU A 369 -0.82 -0.22 -18.06
CA GLU A 369 0.20 0.62 -17.46
C GLU A 369 -0.28 2.07 -17.36
N LEU A 370 0.06 2.73 -16.23
CA LEU A 370 -0.20 4.14 -16.00
C LEU A 370 1.10 4.84 -15.55
N PHE A 371 1.37 6.01 -16.11
CA PHE A 371 2.58 6.80 -15.82
C PHE A 371 2.24 8.25 -15.47
N GLY A 372 3.15 8.89 -14.72
CA GLY A 372 3.00 10.26 -14.22
C GLY A 372 2.11 10.41 -12.97
N HIS A 373 2.13 11.62 -12.41
CA HIS A 373 1.52 12.00 -11.12
C HIS A 373 0.31 12.94 -11.24
N GLY A 374 -0.36 13.02 -12.40
CA GLY A 374 -1.40 14.01 -12.66
C GLY A 374 -2.76 13.70 -12.02
N VAL A 375 -2.79 13.51 -10.71
CA VAL A 375 -4.04 13.35 -9.94
C VAL A 375 -4.06 14.38 -8.82
N ASP A 376 -5.12 15.19 -8.80
CA ASP A 376 -5.32 16.22 -7.77
C ASP A 376 -6.50 15.83 -6.88
N PHE A 377 -6.20 15.56 -5.61
CA PHE A 377 -7.20 15.15 -4.61
C PHE A 377 -8.01 16.30 -4.02
N VAL A 378 -7.74 17.56 -4.39
CA VAL A 378 -8.53 18.74 -3.99
C VAL A 378 -9.52 19.09 -5.09
N THR A 379 -9.05 19.21 -6.33
CA THR A 379 -9.90 19.59 -7.48
C THR A 379 -10.59 18.40 -8.14
N GLY A 380 -10.05 17.20 -7.95
CA GLY A 380 -10.51 15.98 -8.59
C GLY A 380 -10.02 15.81 -10.03
N GLN A 381 -9.11 16.64 -10.54
CA GLN A 381 -8.56 16.46 -11.87
C GLN A 381 -7.75 15.17 -11.96
N TYR A 382 -8.03 14.37 -12.99
CA TYR A 382 -7.28 13.17 -13.33
C TYR A 382 -6.71 13.30 -14.75
N SER A 383 -5.40 13.18 -14.88
CA SER A 383 -4.66 13.23 -16.13
C SER A 383 -3.40 12.38 -16.01
N ARG A 384 -3.44 11.14 -16.51
CA ARG A 384 -2.30 10.24 -16.46
C ARG A 384 -1.98 9.69 -17.83
N GLY A 385 -0.69 9.55 -18.11
CA GLY A 385 -0.27 8.80 -19.27
C GLY A 385 -0.63 7.32 -19.09
N ALA A 386 -1.02 6.66 -20.18
CA ALA A 386 -1.46 5.28 -20.17
C ALA A 386 -0.95 4.50 -21.39
N SER A 387 -0.76 3.22 -21.18
CA SER A 387 -0.52 2.22 -22.22
C SER A 387 -1.39 1.00 -21.96
N GLY A 388 -1.73 0.27 -23.01
CA GLY A 388 -2.67 -0.82 -22.92
C GLY A 388 -3.05 -1.37 -24.28
N PHE A 389 -4.30 -1.76 -24.43
CA PHE A 389 -4.82 -2.40 -25.62
C PHE A 389 -6.15 -1.80 -26.02
N TRP A 390 -6.31 -1.56 -27.31
CA TRP A 390 -7.58 -1.13 -27.87
C TRP A 390 -8.58 -2.29 -27.90
N ILE A 391 -9.85 -2.00 -27.60
CA ILE A 391 -10.95 -2.96 -27.68
C ILE A 391 -11.85 -2.58 -28.86
N GLU A 392 -12.14 -3.54 -29.73
CA GLU A 392 -13.12 -3.41 -30.81
C GLU A 392 -14.08 -4.59 -30.82
N ASN A 393 -15.38 -4.30 -30.85
CA ASN A 393 -16.46 -5.29 -30.92
C ASN A 393 -16.31 -6.44 -29.91
N GLY A 394 -15.89 -6.12 -28.70
CA GLY A 394 -15.76 -7.08 -27.61
C GLY A 394 -14.45 -7.87 -27.57
N GLU A 395 -13.46 -7.51 -28.39
CA GLU A 395 -12.17 -8.20 -28.48
C GLU A 395 -10.99 -7.23 -28.34
N ILE A 396 -9.90 -7.71 -27.75
CA ILE A 396 -8.63 -6.97 -27.73
C ILE A 396 -8.05 -6.96 -29.15
N ALA A 397 -7.96 -5.77 -29.74
CA ALA A 397 -7.60 -5.59 -31.14
C ALA A 397 -6.09 -5.38 -31.35
N TYR A 398 -5.51 -4.33 -30.77
CA TYR A 398 -4.10 -3.98 -30.95
C TYR A 398 -3.55 -3.19 -29.75
N PRO A 399 -2.22 -3.26 -29.49
CA PRO A 399 -1.60 -2.50 -28.41
C PRO A 399 -1.57 -1.00 -28.72
N VAL A 400 -1.74 -0.20 -27.68
CA VAL A 400 -1.73 1.28 -27.74
C VAL A 400 -0.79 1.79 -26.66
N ASN A 401 0.10 2.71 -27.05
CA ASN A 401 1.02 3.39 -26.14
C ASN A 401 0.95 4.91 -26.36
N GLU A 402 1.62 5.65 -25.46
CA GLU A 402 1.78 7.10 -25.55
C GLU A 402 0.46 7.90 -25.61
N VAL A 403 -0.57 7.44 -24.90
CA VAL A 403 -1.84 8.19 -24.74
C VAL A 403 -1.95 8.77 -23.34
N THR A 404 -2.80 9.78 -23.18
CA THR A 404 -3.15 10.37 -21.88
C THR A 404 -4.64 10.18 -21.61
N LEU A 405 -4.97 9.68 -20.43
CA LEU A 405 -6.34 9.56 -19.95
C LEU A 405 -6.69 10.74 -19.05
N GLY A 406 -7.74 11.47 -19.43
CA GLY A 406 -8.30 12.61 -18.71
C GLY A 406 -9.69 12.29 -18.15
N SER A 407 -9.97 12.72 -16.92
CA SER A 407 -11.33 12.72 -16.34
C SER A 407 -11.39 13.59 -15.07
N ASN A 408 -12.52 13.53 -14.37
CA ASN A 408 -12.66 13.99 -13.00
C ASN A 408 -12.90 12.79 -12.06
N LEU A 409 -12.25 12.76 -10.89
CA LEU A 409 -12.37 11.66 -9.94
C LEU A 409 -13.82 11.40 -9.51
N LEU A 410 -14.65 12.42 -9.28
CA LEU A 410 -16.07 12.19 -8.93
C LEU A 410 -16.84 11.52 -10.07
N HIS A 411 -16.55 11.92 -11.31
CA HIS A 411 -17.11 11.25 -12.50
C HIS A 411 -16.64 9.79 -12.55
N MET A 412 -15.33 9.56 -12.43
CA MET A 412 -14.77 8.21 -12.42
C MET A 412 -15.45 7.32 -11.36
N LEU A 413 -15.61 7.80 -10.12
CA LEU A 413 -16.26 7.02 -9.05
C LEU A 413 -17.75 6.76 -9.34
N ALA A 414 -18.47 7.74 -9.88
CA ALA A 414 -19.89 7.61 -10.22
C ALA A 414 -20.15 6.61 -11.37
N HIS A 415 -19.19 6.48 -12.30
CA HIS A 415 -19.28 5.65 -13.50
C HIS A 415 -18.47 4.35 -13.45
N LEU A 416 -17.90 4.03 -12.29
CA LEU A 416 -17.10 2.82 -12.08
C LEU A 416 -17.99 1.57 -11.98
N THR A 417 -17.52 0.44 -12.52
CA THR A 417 -18.14 -0.89 -12.38
C THR A 417 -17.05 -1.94 -12.15
N PRO A 418 -17.03 -2.66 -11.01
CA PRO A 418 -16.05 -3.70 -10.74
C PRO A 418 -16.40 -5.03 -11.41
N ALA A 419 -15.37 -5.75 -11.87
CA ALA A 419 -15.44 -7.15 -12.28
C ALA A 419 -15.31 -8.08 -11.06
N ASN A 420 -15.22 -9.40 -11.29
CA ASN A 420 -15.20 -10.43 -10.26
C ASN A 420 -13.82 -11.05 -9.96
N ASP A 421 -12.74 -10.52 -10.53
CA ASP A 421 -11.40 -11.09 -10.56
C ASP A 421 -10.39 -10.40 -9.62
N ILE A 422 -10.83 -10.07 -8.40
CA ILE A 422 -9.98 -9.40 -7.42
C ILE A 422 -8.79 -10.29 -6.99
N ASP A 423 -7.57 -9.74 -7.07
CA ASP A 423 -6.36 -10.34 -6.52
C ASP A 423 -6.15 -9.85 -5.08
N TRP A 424 -6.35 -10.74 -4.12
CA TRP A 424 -6.24 -10.45 -2.70
C TRP A 424 -4.82 -10.51 -2.14
N CYS A 425 -3.82 -10.83 -2.97
CA CYS A 425 -2.43 -10.89 -2.53
C CYS A 425 -1.83 -9.52 -2.21
N TYR A 426 -2.58 -8.42 -2.28
CA TYR A 426 -2.05 -7.07 -2.05
C TYR A 426 -2.84 -6.34 -0.96
N SER A 427 -2.16 -5.45 -0.25
CA SER A 427 -2.77 -4.61 0.79
C SER A 427 -3.80 -3.64 0.23
N THR A 428 -3.57 -3.12 -0.98
CA THR A 428 -4.58 -2.41 -1.75
C THR A 428 -4.99 -3.30 -2.91
N ALA A 429 -6.27 -3.65 -2.98
CA ALA A 429 -6.82 -4.56 -3.97
C ALA A 429 -7.99 -3.92 -4.73
N ALA A 430 -8.10 -4.29 -5.99
CA ALA A 430 -9.27 -4.00 -6.81
C ALA A 430 -9.36 -5.08 -7.89
N PRO A 431 -10.57 -5.52 -8.28
CA PRO A 431 -10.76 -6.31 -9.48
C PRO A 431 -10.45 -5.44 -10.72
N THR A 432 -10.58 -6.01 -11.91
CA THR A 432 -10.71 -5.21 -13.12
C THR A 432 -11.86 -4.20 -12.97
N LEU A 433 -11.65 -2.96 -13.43
CA LEU A 433 -12.63 -1.87 -13.29
C LEU A 433 -12.97 -1.31 -14.66
N LEU A 434 -14.25 -1.24 -15.01
CA LEU A 434 -14.75 -0.41 -16.11
C LEU A 434 -15.08 0.99 -15.57
N ILE A 435 -14.60 2.02 -16.25
CA ILE A 435 -14.99 3.41 -16.03
C ILE A 435 -15.48 3.99 -17.35
N GLU A 436 -16.76 4.36 -17.37
CA GLU A 436 -17.42 4.89 -18.56
C GLU A 436 -17.09 6.38 -18.75
N GLY A 437 -17.01 6.85 -20.00
CA GLY A 437 -16.93 8.27 -20.33
C GLY A 437 -15.65 9.00 -19.91
N MET A 438 -14.47 8.38 -20.08
CA MET A 438 -13.19 9.08 -19.94
C MET A 438 -12.77 9.72 -21.25
N VAL A 439 -11.84 10.68 -21.20
CA VAL A 439 -11.23 11.28 -22.39
C VAL A 439 -9.88 10.62 -22.63
N LEU A 440 -9.65 10.12 -23.83
CA LEU A 440 -8.33 9.71 -24.29
C LEU A 440 -7.78 10.80 -25.21
N ALA A 441 -6.61 11.34 -24.86
CA ALA A 441 -5.82 12.21 -25.70
C ALA A 441 -4.66 11.40 -26.29
N GLY A 442 -4.62 11.31 -27.61
CA GLY A 442 -3.62 10.54 -28.34
C GLY A 442 -3.15 11.29 -29.58
N LYS A 443 -3.47 10.75 -30.76
CA LYS A 443 -3.23 11.40 -32.04
C LYS A 443 -4.18 12.57 -32.30
#